data_AF-A0A925HVL3-F1
#
_entry.id   AF-A0A925HVL3-F1
#
_cell.length_a   1.000
_cell.length_b   1.000
_cell.length_c   1.000
_cell.angle_alpha   90.00
_cell.angle_beta   90.00
_cell.angle_gamma   90.00
#
_symmetry.space_group_name_H-M   'P 1'
#
loop_
_entity.id
_entity.type
_entity.pdbx_description
1 polymer ?
#
loop_
_entity_poly.entity_id
_entity_poly.type
_entity_poly.pdbx_seq_one_letter_code
_entity_poly.pdbx_strand_id
1 'polypeptide(L)'
;MSKKKNTLKDLDEFLKQQAATLVAPAQLGDTIREPQSEPPKLSSENVPAVGINPTKILDDLAVLAKKEGSSFRRVFYDLIIKSIETQTESSPEDKILINTALYLKGGDQWKETIRSYWKDKRS
;
A
#
# COMPACT_ATOMS: atom_id res chain seq x y z
N MET A 1 34.65 28.13 -17.53
CA MET A 1 35.01 26.85 -16.89
C MET A 1 34.00 26.56 -15.79
N SER A 2 32.90 25.87 -16.12
CA SER A 2 31.85 25.54 -15.15
C SER A 2 32.39 24.57 -14.11
N LYS A 3 32.62 25.07 -12.89
CA LYS A 3 32.98 24.27 -11.72
C LYS A 3 31.83 23.30 -11.45
N LYS A 4 32.00 22.02 -11.81
CA LYS A 4 31.03 20.96 -11.48
C LYS A 4 30.89 20.92 -9.95
N LYS A 5 29.73 21.36 -9.46
CA LYS A 5 29.38 21.23 -8.03
C LYS A 5 29.29 19.73 -7.74
N ASN A 6 30.08 19.26 -6.77
CA ASN A 6 30.13 17.86 -6.39
C ASN A 6 28.90 17.56 -5.51
N THR A 7 27.83 17.08 -6.13
CA THR A 7 26.53 16.80 -5.48
C THR A 7 26.62 15.77 -4.36
N LEU A 8 27.63 14.90 -4.39
CA LEU A 8 27.90 13.94 -3.30
C LEU A 8 28.43 14.62 -2.04
N LYS A 9 29.21 15.70 -2.16
CA LYS A 9 29.65 16.48 -0.99
C LYS A 9 28.50 17.23 -0.34
N ASP A 10 27.58 17.76 -1.16
CA ASP A 10 26.40 18.48 -0.70
C ASP A 10 25.44 17.55 0.06
N LEU A 11 25.27 16.31 -0.43
CA LEU A 11 24.50 15.27 0.26
C LEU A 11 25.13 14.88 1.62
N ASP A 12 26.46 14.73 1.66
CA ASP A 12 27.18 14.38 2.89
C ASP A 12 27.12 15.50 3.94
N GLU A 13 27.24 16.78 3.52
CA GLU A 13 27.03 17.93 4.41
C GLU A 13 25.60 18.02 4.92
N PHE A 14 24.61 17.79 4.06
CA PHE A 14 23.19 17.76 4.46
C PHE A 14 22.90 16.64 5.49
N LEU A 15 23.39 15.43 5.25
CA LEU A 15 23.21 14.30 6.18
C LEU A 15 23.89 14.56 7.53
N LYS A 16 25.07 15.18 7.55
CA LYS A 16 25.77 15.57 8.78
C LYS A 16 24.99 16.62 9.57
N GLN A 17 24.38 17.60 8.90
CA GLN A 17 23.52 18.59 9.55
C GLN A 17 22.29 17.94 10.17
N GLN A 18 21.60 17.05 9.45
CA GLN A 18 20.43 16.34 9.97
C GLN A 18 20.77 15.43 11.15
N ALA A 19 21.91 14.73 11.08
CA ALA A 19 22.40 13.89 12.18
C ALA A 19 22.76 14.72 13.43
N ALA A 20 23.30 15.93 13.25
CA ALA A 20 23.59 16.84 14.36
C ALA A 20 22.34 17.44 15.01
N THR A 21 21.23 17.58 14.26
CA THR A 21 19.95 18.07 14.82
C THR A 21 19.12 17.01 15.54
N LEU A 22 19.41 15.73 15.35
CA LEU A 22 18.68 14.62 16.00
C LEU A 22 19.24 14.19 17.36
N VAL A 23 20.37 14.77 17.79
CA VAL A 23 20.97 14.50 19.10
C VAL A 23 21.36 15.82 19.77
N ALA A 24 20.36 16.52 20.31
CA ALA A 24 20.59 17.48 21.37
C ALA A 24 20.53 16.70 22.70
N PRO A 25 21.66 16.44 23.40
CA PRO A 25 21.60 15.89 24.74
C PRO A 25 20.99 16.96 25.65
N ALA A 26 19.76 16.74 26.11
CA ALA A 26 19.21 17.47 27.24
C ALA A 26 20.13 17.19 28.43
N GLN A 27 20.73 18.25 28.97
CA GLN A 27 21.64 18.16 30.11
C GLN A 27 20.89 17.65 31.33
N LEU A 28 21.51 16.69 32.00
CA LEU A 28 21.08 16.05 33.23
C LEU A 28 21.01 17.10 34.35
N GLY A 29 19.80 17.38 34.86
CA GLY A 29 19.61 18.25 36.02
C GLY A 29 18.13 18.43 36.35
N ASP A 30 17.74 17.93 37.52
CA ASP A 30 16.56 18.29 38.30
C ASP A 30 15.23 17.52 38.08
N THR A 31 15.02 16.63 39.05
CA THR A 31 13.74 16.30 39.71
C THR A 31 12.81 15.31 39.00
N ILE A 32 12.86 14.08 39.51
CA ILE A 32 11.86 13.03 39.34
C ILE A 32 10.47 13.57 39.66
N ARG A 33 9.62 13.67 38.63
CA ARG A 33 8.17 13.67 38.79
C ARG A 33 7.55 12.94 37.61
N GLU A 34 7.04 11.76 37.91
CA GLU A 34 6.31 10.88 36.99
C GLU A 34 4.95 11.51 36.65
N PRO A 35 4.60 11.61 35.36
CA PRO A 35 3.22 11.38 34.97
C PRO A 35 3.14 10.31 33.89
N GLN A 36 2.35 9.27 34.18
CA GLN A 36 1.83 8.34 33.19
C GLN A 36 1.13 9.13 32.07
N SER A 37 1.58 8.96 30.83
CA SER A 37 0.80 9.32 29.64
C SER A 37 0.77 8.11 28.72
N GLU A 38 -0.43 7.55 28.60
CA GLU A 38 -0.82 6.37 27.85
C GLU A 38 -0.29 6.35 26.40
N PRO A 39 0.00 5.17 25.83
CA PRO A 39 0.21 5.05 24.40
C PRO A 39 -1.07 5.47 23.66
N PRO A 40 -0.96 6.18 22.52
CA PRO A 40 -2.11 6.63 21.75
C PRO A 40 -2.94 5.41 21.33
N LYS A 41 -4.14 5.30 21.90
CA LYS A 41 -5.20 4.47 21.35
C LYS A 41 -5.49 5.03 19.95
N LEU A 42 -4.97 4.34 18.94
CA LEU A 42 -5.51 4.41 17.59
C LEU A 42 -6.99 4.09 17.71
N SER A 43 -7.80 5.14 17.62
CA SER A 43 -9.24 5.08 17.48
C SER A 43 -9.52 4.20 16.27
N SER A 44 -9.74 2.91 16.51
CA SER A 44 -10.31 2.02 15.51
C SER A 44 -11.69 2.57 15.23
N GLU A 45 -11.77 3.32 14.14
CA GLU A 45 -13.01 3.80 13.57
C GLU A 45 -13.93 2.58 13.41
N ASN A 46 -15.02 2.60 14.17
CA ASN A 46 -15.96 1.52 14.31
C ASN A 46 -16.81 1.47 13.03
N VAL A 47 -16.22 0.99 11.94
CA VAL A 47 -16.98 0.56 10.76
C VAL A 47 -17.84 -0.61 11.24
N PRO A 48 -19.17 -0.60 11.00
CA PRO A 48 -20.03 -1.71 11.40
C PRO A 48 -19.47 -2.98 10.75
N ALA A 49 -18.93 -3.86 11.59
CA ALA A 49 -18.50 -5.20 11.20
C ALA A 49 -19.76 -5.98 10.79
N VAL A 50 -20.15 -5.82 9.52
CA VAL A 50 -20.94 -6.84 8.83
C VAL A 50 -20.19 -8.14 9.10
N GLY A 51 -20.88 -9.11 9.70
CA GLY A 51 -20.32 -10.38 10.17
C GLY A 51 -19.76 -11.24 9.02
N ILE A 52 -18.67 -10.80 8.43
CA ILE A 52 -17.92 -11.48 7.40
C ILE A 52 -17.04 -12.47 8.13
N ASN A 53 -17.47 -13.74 8.14
CA ASN A 53 -16.63 -14.79 8.67
C ASN A 53 -15.53 -15.10 7.64
N PRO A 54 -14.25 -14.80 7.91
CA PRO A 54 -13.17 -14.96 6.94
C PRO A 54 -13.01 -16.42 6.48
N THR A 55 -13.40 -17.38 7.32
CA THR A 55 -13.34 -18.80 6.96
C THR A 55 -14.31 -19.15 5.83
N LYS A 56 -15.49 -18.54 5.79
CA LYS A 56 -16.48 -18.78 4.73
C LYS A 56 -15.99 -18.29 3.37
N ILE A 57 -15.30 -17.15 3.32
CA ILE A 57 -14.71 -16.62 2.08
C ILE A 57 -13.66 -17.58 1.54
N LEU A 58 -12.81 -18.13 2.42
CA LEU A 58 -11.78 -19.09 2.01
C LEU A 58 -12.42 -20.39 1.49
N ASP A 59 -13.49 -20.86 2.12
CA ASP A 59 -14.24 -22.03 1.67
C ASP A 59 -14.87 -21.78 0.29
N ASP A 60 -15.49 -20.62 0.08
CA ASP A 60 -16.09 -20.22 -1.20
C ASP A 60 -15.03 -20.10 -2.31
N LEU A 61 -13.86 -19.54 -1.99
CA LEU A 61 -12.72 -19.47 -2.91
C LEU A 61 -12.17 -20.87 -3.25
N ALA A 62 -12.14 -21.79 -2.29
CA ALA A 62 -11.72 -23.17 -2.51
C ALA A 62 -12.70 -23.92 -3.41
N VAL A 63 -14.01 -23.67 -3.27
CA VAL A 63 -15.05 -24.22 -4.16
C VAL A 63 -14.89 -23.66 -5.57
N LEU A 64 -14.68 -22.35 -5.71
CA LEU A 64 -14.39 -21.69 -6.99
C LEU A 64 -13.14 -22.26 -7.66
N ALA A 65 -12.07 -22.50 -6.89
CA ALA A 65 -10.84 -23.09 -7.39
C ALA A 65 -11.06 -24.51 -7.94
N LYS A 66 -11.88 -25.32 -7.26
CA LYS A 66 -12.25 -26.65 -7.73
C LYS A 66 -13.10 -26.62 -9.01
N LYS A 67 -13.96 -25.61 -9.16
CA LYS A 67 -14.84 -25.46 -10.32
C LYS A 67 -14.10 -24.99 -11.57
N GLU A 68 -13.27 -23.96 -11.44
CA GLU A 68 -12.56 -23.33 -12.56
C GLU A 68 -11.23 -24.03 -12.90
N GLY A 69 -10.61 -24.73 -11.94
CA GLY A 69 -9.36 -25.45 -12.15
C GLY A 69 -8.24 -24.49 -12.60
N SER A 70 -7.74 -24.67 -13.83
CA SER A 70 -6.61 -23.89 -14.35
C SER A 70 -6.94 -22.41 -14.65
N SER A 71 -8.21 -22.06 -14.90
CA SER A 71 -8.66 -20.68 -15.11
C SER A 71 -8.88 -19.91 -13.81
N PHE A 72 -8.88 -20.58 -12.66
CA PHE A 72 -9.23 -19.99 -11.36
C PHE A 72 -8.47 -18.69 -11.08
N ARG A 73 -7.15 -18.66 -11.33
CA ARG A 73 -6.34 -17.46 -11.08
C ARG A 73 -6.81 -16.26 -11.89
N ARG A 74 -7.17 -16.46 -13.16
CA ARG A 74 -7.68 -15.39 -14.02
C ARG A 74 -9.02 -14.86 -13.52
N VAL A 75 -9.93 -15.77 -13.13
CA VAL A 75 -11.23 -15.42 -12.57
C VAL A 75 -11.09 -14.69 -11.24
N PHE A 76 -10.14 -15.12 -10.41
CA PHE A 76 -9.84 -14.49 -9.13
C PHE A 76 -9.32 -13.05 -9.32
N TYR A 77 -8.41 -12.82 -10.27
CA TYR A 77 -7.94 -11.46 -10.58
C TYR A 77 -9.07 -10.57 -11.07
N ASP A 78 -10.00 -11.09 -11.87
CA ASP A 78 -11.19 -10.35 -12.31
C ASP A 78 -12.13 -10.01 -11.15
N LEU A 79 -12.25 -10.91 -10.17
CA LEU A 79 -13.03 -10.66 -8.95
C LEU A 79 -12.42 -9.52 -8.12
N ILE A 80 -11.09 -9.50 -7.97
CA ILE A 80 -10.39 -8.41 -7.26
C ILE A 80 -10.66 -7.08 -7.95
N ILE A 81 -10.46 -7.00 -9.27
CA ILE A 81 -10.68 -5.77 -10.04
C ILE A 81 -12.12 -5.28 -9.87
N LYS A 82 -13.11 -6.18 -10.03
CA LYS A 82 -14.53 -5.84 -9.82
C LYS A 82 -14.82 -5.35 -8.41
N SER A 83 -14.26 -6.01 -7.39
CA SER A 83 -14.46 -5.62 -5.99
C SER A 83 -13.95 -4.22 -5.68
N ILE A 84 -12.88 -3.79 -6.34
CA ILE A 84 -12.32 -2.45 -6.20
C ILE A 84 -13.17 -1.45 -6.99
N GLU A 85 -13.59 -1.81 -8.20
CA GLU A 85 -14.44 -0.94 -9.03
C GLU A 85 -15.83 -0.66 -8.42
N THR A 86 -16.33 -1.55 -7.57
CA THR A 86 -17.58 -1.31 -6.84
C THR A 86 -17.44 -0.31 -5.69
N GLN A 87 -16.22 0.06 -5.32
CA GLN A 87 -15.97 1.05 -4.28
C GLN A 87 -16.16 2.46 -4.87
N THR A 88 -16.80 3.34 -4.09
CA THR A 88 -17.13 4.71 -4.52
C THR A 88 -15.89 5.58 -4.68
N GLU A 89 -14.84 5.30 -3.91
CA GLU A 89 -13.58 6.04 -3.92
C GLU A 89 -12.44 5.11 -4.30
N SER A 90 -11.61 5.55 -5.25
CA SER A 90 -10.43 4.79 -5.68
C SER A 90 -9.18 5.44 -5.08
N SER A 91 -8.56 4.73 -4.14
CA SER A 91 -7.27 5.11 -3.56
C SER A 91 -6.12 4.85 -4.56
N PRO A 92 -4.95 5.49 -4.40
CA PRO A 92 -3.75 5.11 -5.14
C PRO A 92 -3.38 3.63 -4.98
N GLU A 93 -3.60 3.06 -3.80
CA GLU A 93 -3.36 1.66 -3.45
C GLU A 93 -4.24 0.73 -4.29
N ASP A 94 -5.51 1.09 -4.47
CA ASP A 94 -6.46 0.37 -5.33
C ASP A 94 -6.00 0.32 -6.78
N LYS A 95 -5.45 1.43 -7.29
CA LYS A 95 -4.92 1.49 -8.66
C LYS A 95 -3.69 0.60 -8.82
N ILE A 96 -2.84 0.52 -7.80
CA ILE A 96 -1.69 -0.39 -7.78
C ILE A 96 -2.16 -1.85 -7.75
N LEU A 97 -3.18 -2.16 -6.96
CA LEU A 97 -3.75 -3.50 -6.86
C LEU A 97 -4.39 -3.94 -8.18
N ILE A 98 -5.15 -3.06 -8.84
CA ILE A 98 -5.68 -3.29 -10.19
C ILE A 98 -4.55 -3.55 -11.19
N ASN A 99 -3.52 -2.71 -11.21
CA ASN A 99 -2.37 -2.90 -12.11
C ASN A 99 -1.67 -4.24 -11.88
N THR A 100 -1.55 -4.66 -10.61
CA THR A 100 -0.95 -5.93 -10.24
C THR A 100 -1.81 -7.11 -10.69
N ALA A 101 -3.13 -7.05 -10.50
CA ALA A 101 -4.06 -8.06 -10.97
C ALA A 101 -4.03 -8.18 -12.51
N LEU A 102 -4.00 -7.05 -13.23
CA LEU A 102 -3.90 -7.02 -14.69
C LEU A 102 -2.54 -7.53 -15.18
N TYR A 103 -1.45 -7.25 -14.46
CA TYR A 103 -0.13 -7.79 -14.75
C TYR A 103 -0.11 -9.31 -14.68
N LEU A 104 -0.65 -9.88 -13.60
CA LEU A 104 -0.72 -11.32 -13.40
C LEU A 104 -1.67 -11.99 -14.40
N LYS A 105 -2.73 -11.30 -14.83
CA LYS A 105 -3.70 -11.80 -15.82
C LYS A 105 -3.14 -11.77 -17.25
N GLY A 106 -2.45 -10.69 -17.62
CA GLY A 106 -1.99 -10.42 -18.99
C GLY A 106 -0.71 -11.14 -19.40
N GLY A 107 0.07 -11.66 -18.43
CA GLY A 107 1.33 -12.38 -18.71
C GLY A 107 2.26 -11.53 -19.57
N ASP A 108 2.67 -12.02 -20.73
CA ASP A 108 3.58 -11.32 -21.64
C ASP A 108 2.99 -10.03 -22.24
N GLN A 109 1.65 -9.95 -22.35
CA GLN A 109 0.92 -8.81 -22.91
C GLN A 109 0.39 -7.86 -21.83
N TRP A 110 1.00 -7.88 -20.63
CA TRP A 110 0.55 -7.10 -19.48
C TRP A 110 0.47 -5.60 -19.77
N LYS A 111 1.43 -5.04 -20.54
CA LYS A 111 1.47 -3.60 -20.84
C LYS A 111 0.24 -3.15 -21.62
N GLU A 112 -0.15 -3.94 -22.62
CA GLU A 112 -1.31 -3.63 -23.47
C GLU A 112 -2.61 -3.85 -22.69
N THR A 113 -2.66 -4.88 -21.85
CA THR A 113 -3.80 -5.16 -20.98
C THR A 113 -4.08 -4.01 -20.01
N ILE A 114 -3.03 -3.49 -19.36
CA ILE A 114 -3.14 -2.33 -18.45
C ILE A 114 -3.52 -1.07 -19.22
N ARG A 115 -2.90 -0.82 -20.37
CA ARG A 115 -3.18 0.37 -21.18
C ARG A 115 -4.63 0.40 -21.66
N SER A 116 -5.13 -0.70 -22.20
CA SER A 116 -6.51 -0.82 -22.68
C SER A 116 -7.51 -0.62 -21.54
N TYR A 117 -7.27 -1.25 -20.40
CA TYR A 117 -8.12 -1.09 -19.21
C TYR A 117 -8.28 0.38 -18.77
N TRP A 118 -7.17 1.12 -18.62
CA TRP A 118 -7.22 2.53 -18.21
C TRP A 118 -7.67 3.49 -19.32
N LYS A 119 -7.64 3.05 -20.58
CA LYS A 119 -8.19 3.81 -21.71
C LYS A 119 -9.71 3.70 -21.69
N ASP A 120 -10.24 2.49 -21.52
CA ASP A 120 -11.68 2.23 -21.47
C ASP A 120 -12.32 2.93 -20.27
N LYS A 121 -11.65 2.98 -19.11
CA LYS A 121 -12.14 3.70 -17.92
C LYS A 121 -12.12 5.23 -18.02
N ARG A 122 -11.41 5.79 -19.01
CA ARG A 122 -11.33 7.24 -19.24
C ARG A 122 -12.33 7.73 -20.29
N SER A 123 -12.96 6.81 -21.02
CA SER A 123 -13.95 7.10 -22.05
C SER A 123 -15.36 7.11 -21.48
#